data_AF-L1IR80-F1
#
_entry.id   AF-L1IR80-F1
#
_cell.length_a   1.000
_cell.length_b   1.000
_cell.length_c   1.000
_cell.angle_alpha   90.00
_cell.angle_beta   90.00
_cell.angle_gamma   90.00
#
_symmetry.space_group_name_H-M   'P 1'
#
loop_
_entity.id
_entity.type
_entity.pdbx_description
1 polymer ?
#
loop_
_entity_poly.entity_id
_entity_poly.type
_entity_poly.pdbx_seq_one_letter_code
_entity_poly.pdbx_strand_id
1 'polypeptide(L)'
;MSTNFEDEPPLLEELGIDFDKIKQKTISVLNPLKKVTKDMIYSPGNDGEPIADSDMAGPILIALMLGGAMLLRGKVHFGYIYGVGLVGCGSLWLVMTLMSQKGLDIYQTSSILGYCLLPMVLLAFFSAFFTATGHVMTVLTVVTVAWCTMRSSDMMVIAMDVQNEKALVAYPIGLFYACFALISVF
;
A
#
# COMPACT_ATOMS: atom_id res chain seq x y z
N MET A 1 -0.45 44.42 -16.89
CA MET A 1 0.55 43.39 -16.55
C MET A 1 -0.26 42.13 -16.25
N SER A 2 -0.55 41.35 -17.28
CA SER A 2 -1.28 40.09 -17.18
C SER A 2 -0.33 39.07 -16.54
N THR A 3 -0.59 38.72 -15.28
CA THR A 3 0.08 37.62 -14.60
C THR A 3 -0.18 36.34 -15.40
N ASN A 4 0.86 35.86 -16.07
CA ASN A 4 0.82 34.67 -16.90
C ASN A 4 0.79 33.45 -15.97
N PHE A 5 -0.41 32.97 -15.64
CA PHE A 5 -0.64 31.74 -14.87
C PHE A 5 -0.22 30.46 -15.61
N GLU A 6 0.33 30.58 -16.83
CA GLU A 6 0.69 29.46 -17.70
C GLU A 6 2.12 28.94 -17.47
N ASP A 7 2.96 29.68 -16.73
CA ASP A 7 4.34 29.29 -16.37
C ASP A 7 4.50 28.84 -14.90
N GLU A 8 3.40 28.80 -14.12
CA GLU A 8 3.42 28.24 -12.78
C GLU A 8 3.05 26.76 -12.83
N PRO A 9 3.84 25.86 -12.20
CA PRO A 9 3.43 24.47 -12.06
C PRO A 9 2.06 24.43 -11.37
N PRO A 10 1.15 23.52 -11.77
CA PRO A 10 -0.19 23.48 -11.22
C PRO A 10 -0.15 23.45 -9.69
N LEU A 11 -1.04 24.19 -9.02
CA LEU A 11 -1.12 24.29 -7.55
C LEU A 11 -1.17 22.94 -6.82
N LEU A 12 -1.52 21.85 -7.51
CA LEU A 12 -1.50 20.48 -6.99
C LEU A 12 -0.08 19.89 -6.88
N GLU A 13 0.81 20.26 -7.81
CA GLU A 13 2.23 19.95 -7.80
C GLU A 13 2.96 20.78 -6.73
N GLU A 14 2.55 22.05 -6.54
CA GLU A 14 3.03 22.91 -5.46
C GLU A 14 2.55 22.45 -4.07
N LEU A 15 1.36 21.82 -3.99
CA LEU A 15 0.79 21.23 -2.78
C LEU A 15 1.26 19.78 -2.52
N GLY A 16 2.13 19.23 -3.37
CA GLY A 16 2.71 17.89 -3.23
C GLY A 16 1.72 16.73 -3.45
N ILE A 17 0.58 16.98 -4.11
CA ILE A 17 -0.44 15.96 -4.42
C ILE A 17 -0.47 15.72 -5.93
N ASP A 18 0.27 14.70 -6.36
CA ASP A 18 0.35 14.31 -7.77
C ASP A 18 -0.62 13.15 -8.04
N PHE A 19 -1.85 13.48 -8.48
CA PHE A 19 -2.91 12.51 -8.72
C PHE A 19 -2.57 11.48 -9.80
N ASP A 20 -1.76 11.85 -10.79
CA ASP A 20 -1.30 10.93 -11.82
C ASP A 20 -0.35 9.88 -11.23
N LYS A 21 0.56 10.28 -10.33
CA LYS A 21 1.40 9.33 -9.59
C LYS A 21 0.57 8.40 -8.70
N ILE A 22 -0.43 8.92 -7.99
CA ILE A 22 -1.33 8.10 -7.15
C ILE A 22 -2.05 7.04 -8.01
N LYS A 23 -2.61 7.45 -9.16
CA LYS A 23 -3.29 6.55 -10.08
C LYS A 23 -2.34 5.51 -10.66
N GLN A 24 -1.12 5.91 -11.03
CA GLN A 24 -0.12 4.99 -11.55
C GLN A 24 0.34 3.97 -10.50
N LYS A 25 0.58 4.38 -9.24
CA LYS A 25 0.89 3.44 -8.13
C LYS A 25 -0.26 2.46 -7.92
N THR A 26 -1.49 2.96 -7.86
CA THR A 26 -2.73 2.17 -7.70
C THR A 26 -2.88 1.11 -8.80
N ILE A 27 -2.75 1.49 -10.07
CA ILE A 27 -2.88 0.56 -11.21
C ILE A 27 -1.71 -0.43 -11.25
N SER A 28 -0.51 -0.02 -10.85
CA SER A 28 0.68 -0.89 -10.85
C SER A 28 0.61 -1.97 -9.77
N VAL A 29 0.05 -1.64 -8.61
CA VAL A 29 -0.24 -2.63 -7.55
C VAL A 29 -1.33 -3.61 -7.99
N LEU A 30 -2.33 -3.13 -8.74
CA LEU A 30 -3.44 -3.96 -9.21
C LEU A 30 -3.09 -4.86 -10.41
N ASN A 31 -2.05 -4.56 -11.19
CA ASN A 31 -1.62 -5.42 -12.31
C ASN A 31 -0.36 -6.17 -11.89
N PRO A 32 -0.35 -7.51 -11.68
CA PRO A 32 0.76 -8.27 -11.10
C PRO A 32 1.96 -8.41 -12.07
N LEU A 33 1.74 -8.14 -13.35
CA LEU A 33 2.73 -8.28 -14.41
C LEU A 33 3.51 -7.00 -14.67
N LYS A 34 3.06 -5.85 -14.13
CA LYS A 34 3.79 -4.60 -14.27
C LYS A 34 5.02 -4.63 -13.37
N LYS A 35 6.21 -4.34 -13.92
CA LYS A 35 7.43 -4.23 -13.11
C LYS A 35 7.30 -3.02 -12.19
N VAL A 36 7.65 -3.23 -10.92
CA VAL A 36 7.81 -2.13 -9.96
C VAL A 36 9.13 -1.46 -10.27
N THR A 37 9.10 -0.14 -10.49
CA THR A 37 10.27 0.64 -10.89
C THR A 37 10.51 1.74 -9.85
N LYS A 38 11.76 2.22 -9.73
CA LYS A 38 12.20 3.18 -8.70
C LYS A 38 11.47 4.53 -8.75
N ASP A 39 11.04 4.94 -9.93
CA ASP A 39 10.19 6.12 -10.21
C ASP A 39 8.82 6.07 -9.52
N MET A 40 8.34 4.88 -9.15
CA MET A 40 7.10 4.74 -8.36
C MET A 40 7.32 4.96 -6.85
N ILE A 41 8.56 5.05 -6.40
CA ILE A 41 8.94 5.09 -4.98
C ILE A 41 9.72 6.37 -4.67
N TYR A 42 10.43 6.90 -5.66
CA TYR A 42 11.22 8.12 -5.56
C TYR A 42 10.90 9.07 -6.70
N SER A 43 10.60 10.32 -6.39
CA SER A 43 10.55 11.41 -7.37
C SER A 43 11.91 12.09 -7.45
N PRO A 44 12.32 12.59 -8.64
CA PRO A 44 13.46 13.48 -8.73
C PRO A 44 13.21 14.72 -7.86
N GLY A 45 14.08 14.99 -6.90
CA GLY A 45 14.09 16.23 -6.13
C GLY A 45 14.65 17.39 -6.94
N ASN A 46 14.41 18.64 -6.48
CA ASN A 46 14.93 19.86 -7.11
C ASN A 46 16.45 19.88 -7.27
N ASP A 47 17.17 19.11 -6.45
CA ASP A 47 18.64 19.03 -6.45
C ASP A 47 19.18 17.78 -7.18
N GLY A 48 18.32 16.97 -7.80
CA GLY A 48 18.68 15.71 -8.46
C GLY A 48 18.79 14.50 -7.53
N GLU A 49 18.68 14.70 -6.21
CA GLU A 49 18.60 13.63 -5.21
C GLU A 49 17.20 12.98 -5.20
N PRO A 50 17.11 11.63 -5.14
CA PRO A 50 15.81 10.93 -5.12
C PRO A 50 15.09 11.15 -3.78
N ILE A 51 13.92 11.81 -3.82
CA ILE A 51 13.06 12.04 -2.65
C ILE A 51 12.02 10.92 -2.58
N ALA A 52 11.81 10.34 -1.40
CA ALA A 52 10.82 9.28 -1.20
C ALA A 52 9.38 9.81 -1.42
N ASP A 53 8.69 9.31 -2.45
CA ASP A 53 7.30 9.66 -2.75
C ASP A 53 6.35 8.99 -1.76
N SER A 54 6.14 9.65 -0.63
CA SER A 54 5.37 9.14 0.51
C SER A 54 4.01 9.82 0.59
N ASP A 55 3.07 9.39 -0.23
CA ASP A 55 1.70 9.88 -0.20
C ASP A 55 0.92 9.19 0.92
N MET A 56 0.39 9.94 1.88
CA MET A 56 -0.45 9.40 2.97
C MET A 56 -1.95 9.37 2.62
N ALA A 57 -2.39 10.21 1.68
CA ALA A 57 -3.80 10.31 1.31
C ALA A 57 -4.36 9.01 0.72
N GLY A 58 -3.60 8.34 -0.16
CA GLY A 58 -4.00 7.07 -0.77
C GLY A 58 -4.22 5.94 0.25
N PRO A 59 -3.22 5.60 1.08
CA PRO A 59 -3.36 4.64 2.17
C PRO A 59 -4.55 4.90 3.09
N ILE A 60 -4.78 6.16 3.47
CA ILE A 60 -5.91 6.55 4.33
C ILE A 60 -7.25 6.29 3.63
N LEU A 61 -7.38 6.67 2.35
CA LEU A 61 -8.58 6.39 1.56
C LEU A 61 -8.81 4.89 1.39
N ILE A 62 -7.77 4.10 1.17
CA ILE A 62 -7.85 2.64 1.05
C ILE A 62 -8.31 2.01 2.39
N ALA A 63 -7.77 2.47 3.52
CA ALA A 63 -8.19 2.03 4.84
C ALA A 63 -9.66 2.38 5.13
N LEU A 64 -10.11 3.57 4.71
CA LEU A 64 -11.50 3.99 4.83
C LEU A 64 -12.43 3.15 3.95
N MET A 65 -12.03 2.86 2.71
CA MET A 65 -12.77 1.97 1.81
C MET A 65 -12.87 0.55 2.38
N LEU A 66 -11.79 0.02 2.97
CA LEU A 66 -11.81 -1.28 3.65
C LEU A 66 -12.79 -1.27 4.82
N GLY A 67 -12.74 -0.24 5.67
CA GLY A 67 -13.68 -0.05 6.78
C GLY A 67 -15.13 0.05 6.28
N GLY A 68 -15.37 0.79 5.21
CA GLY A 68 -16.68 0.91 4.56
C GLY A 68 -17.20 -0.43 4.04
N ALA A 69 -16.36 -1.22 3.36
CA ALA A 69 -16.72 -2.55 2.88
C ALA A 69 -17.10 -3.49 4.03
N MET A 70 -16.40 -3.40 5.17
CA MET A 70 -16.73 -4.18 6.36
C MET A 70 -18.03 -3.73 7.05
N LEU A 71 -18.31 -2.41 7.05
CA LEU A 71 -19.57 -1.86 7.54
C LEU A 71 -20.77 -2.35 6.71
N LEU A 72 -20.62 -2.48 5.39
CA LEU A 72 -21.67 -3.07 4.53
C LEU A 72 -21.98 -4.52 4.90
N ARG A 73 -21.01 -5.26 5.43
CA ARG A 73 -21.19 -6.62 5.97
C ARG A 73 -21.81 -6.64 7.37
N GLY A 74 -22.10 -5.47 7.96
CA GLY A 74 -22.68 -5.31 9.29
C GLY A 74 -21.69 -5.53 10.45
N LYS A 75 -20.38 -5.64 10.18
CA LYS A 75 -19.35 -5.85 11.19
C LYS A 75 -18.51 -4.59 11.41
N VAL A 76 -18.57 -4.02 12.62
CA VAL A 76 -17.80 -2.82 12.98
C VAL A 76 -16.44 -3.22 13.55
N HIS A 77 -15.48 -3.51 12.68
CA HIS A 77 -14.08 -3.83 13.07
C HIS A 77 -13.10 -2.66 12.87
N PHE A 78 -13.59 -1.42 12.85
CA PHE A 78 -12.75 -0.24 12.59
C PHE A 78 -11.57 -0.12 13.56
N GLY A 79 -11.78 -0.45 14.84
CA GLY A 79 -10.71 -0.48 15.84
C GLY A 79 -9.61 -1.52 15.55
N TYR A 80 -9.95 -2.66 14.95
CA TYR A 80 -8.96 -3.68 14.56
C TYR A 80 -8.15 -3.23 13.36
N ILE A 81 -8.78 -2.61 12.36
CA ILE A 81 -8.09 -2.02 11.20
C ILE A 81 -7.08 -0.98 11.68
N TYR A 82 -7.49 -0.09 12.59
CA TYR A 82 -6.62 0.94 13.14
C TYR A 82 -5.49 0.37 14.00
N GLY A 83 -5.81 -0.54 14.94
CA GLY A 83 -4.83 -1.12 15.85
C GLY A 83 -3.79 -1.99 15.13
N VAL A 84 -4.24 -2.92 14.29
CA VAL A 84 -3.35 -3.79 13.51
C VAL A 84 -2.62 -2.98 12.44
N GLY A 85 -3.25 -1.96 11.85
CA GLY A 85 -2.61 -1.06 10.89
C GLY A 85 -1.47 -0.27 11.51
N LEU A 86 -1.70 0.38 12.65
CA LEU A 86 -0.69 1.23 13.30
C LEU A 86 0.44 0.38 13.91
N VAL A 87 0.11 -0.63 14.71
CA VAL A 87 1.11 -1.49 15.35
C VAL A 87 1.83 -2.35 14.32
N GLY A 88 1.12 -2.87 13.32
CA GLY A 88 1.69 -3.65 12.23
C GLY A 88 2.61 -2.82 11.34
N CYS A 89 2.22 -1.59 10.97
CA CYS A 89 3.09 -0.70 10.21
C CYS A 89 4.34 -0.30 11.01
N GLY A 90 4.18 0.06 12.29
CA GLY A 90 5.31 0.42 13.15
C GLY A 90 6.28 -0.73 13.39
N SER A 91 5.76 -1.94 13.61
CA SER A 91 6.60 -3.14 13.75
C SER A 91 7.31 -3.52 12.45
N LEU A 92 6.63 -3.43 11.30
CA LEU A 92 7.27 -3.65 10.01
C LEU A 92 8.34 -2.60 9.72
N TRP A 93 8.07 -1.32 9.95
CA TRP A 93 9.07 -0.26 9.83
C TRP A 93 10.31 -0.56 10.68
N LEU A 94 10.13 -0.98 11.93
CA LEU A 94 11.23 -1.35 12.81
C LEU A 94 12.02 -2.55 12.26
N VAL A 95 11.34 -3.61 11.82
CA VAL A 95 12.00 -4.80 11.25
C VAL A 95 12.77 -4.43 9.98
N MET A 96 12.17 -3.66 9.07
CA MET A 96 12.83 -3.24 7.84
C MET A 96 14.04 -2.33 8.11
N THR A 97 13.91 -1.40 9.06
CA THR A 97 15.00 -0.51 9.47
C THR A 97 16.17 -1.30 10.06
N LEU A 98 15.91 -2.38 10.81
CA LEU A 98 16.97 -3.27 11.32
C LEU A 98 17.63 -4.12 10.23
N MET A 99 16.92 -4.39 9.13
CA MET A 99 17.41 -5.25 8.04
C MET A 99 18.22 -4.50 6.98
N SER A 100 18.04 -3.19 6.79
CA SER A 100 18.77 -2.41 5.77
C SER A 100 19.48 -1.19 6.34
N GLN A 101 20.72 -1.00 5.87
CA GLN A 101 21.53 0.18 6.15
C GLN A 101 20.94 1.46 5.57
N LYS A 102 20.09 1.35 4.53
CA LYS A 102 19.57 2.50 3.78
C LYS A 102 18.50 3.29 4.52
N GLY A 103 17.93 2.74 5.60
CA GLY A 103 16.90 3.36 6.44
C GLY A 103 15.61 3.67 5.67
N LEU A 104 14.48 3.09 6.06
CA LEU A 104 13.18 3.48 5.50
C LEU A 104 12.50 4.49 6.40
N ASP A 105 11.89 5.51 5.80
CA ASP A 105 11.00 6.38 6.53
C ASP A 105 9.70 5.63 6.88
N ILE A 106 9.12 5.98 8.03
CA ILE A 106 7.86 5.40 8.49
C ILE A 106 6.71 5.78 7.55
N TYR A 107 6.76 6.98 6.98
CA TYR A 107 5.78 7.44 5.99
C TYR A 107 5.86 6.64 4.69
N GLN A 108 7.07 6.38 4.21
CA GLN A 108 7.30 5.56 3.01
C GLN A 108 6.82 4.13 3.23
N THR A 109 7.14 3.55 4.39
CA THR A 109 6.69 2.20 4.78
C THR A 109 5.17 2.10 4.81
N SER A 110 4.52 3.05 5.47
CA SER A 110 3.06 3.11 5.57
C SER A 110 2.40 3.32 4.22
N SER A 111 3.00 4.13 3.34
CA SER A 111 2.52 4.35 1.98
C SER A 111 2.54 3.06 1.16
N ILE A 112 3.69 2.39 1.08
CA ILE A 112 3.86 1.12 0.35
C ILE A 112 2.88 0.05 0.85
N LEU A 113 2.80 -0.12 2.18
CA LEU A 113 1.93 -1.12 2.79
C LEU A 113 0.46 -0.83 2.52
N GLY A 114 0.06 0.44 2.62
CA GLY A 114 -1.32 0.89 2.42
C GLY A 114 -1.80 0.76 0.98
N TYR A 115 -0.99 1.15 -0.01
CA TYR A 115 -1.36 0.97 -1.42
C TYR A 115 -1.57 -0.51 -1.78
N CYS A 116 -0.73 -1.38 -1.23
CA CYS A 116 -0.82 -2.82 -1.43
C CYS A 116 -2.02 -3.48 -0.73
N LEU A 117 -2.80 -2.76 0.09
CA LEU A 117 -4.08 -3.26 0.63
C LEU A 117 -5.23 -3.21 -0.40
N LEU A 118 -5.06 -2.53 -1.54
CA LEU A 118 -6.15 -2.36 -2.51
C LEU A 118 -6.78 -3.69 -3.00
N PRO A 119 -6.02 -4.74 -3.35
CA PRO A 119 -6.60 -6.03 -3.71
C PRO A 119 -7.43 -6.64 -2.56
N MET A 120 -7.08 -6.37 -1.31
CA MET A 120 -7.85 -6.77 -0.12
C MET A 120 -9.17 -6.03 -0.03
N VAL A 121 -9.20 -4.74 -0.37
CA VAL A 121 -10.46 -3.96 -0.41
C VAL A 121 -11.43 -4.54 -1.44
N LEU A 122 -10.93 -4.95 -2.61
CA LEU A 122 -11.75 -5.60 -3.64
C LEU A 122 -12.32 -6.93 -3.15
N LEU A 123 -11.50 -7.74 -2.46
CA LEU A 123 -11.93 -8.98 -1.81
C LEU A 123 -13.05 -8.71 -0.78
N ALA A 124 -12.87 -7.69 0.05
CA ALA A 124 -13.84 -7.29 1.08
C ALA A 124 -15.18 -6.88 0.47
N PHE A 125 -15.18 -6.04 -0.57
CA PHE A 125 -16.38 -5.68 -1.31
C PHE A 125 -17.04 -6.90 -1.97
N PHE A 126 -16.26 -7.75 -2.64
CA PHE A 126 -16.80 -8.97 -3.24
C PHE A 126 -17.49 -9.85 -2.21
N SER A 127 -16.89 -10.01 -1.03
CA SER A 127 -17.48 -10.77 0.08
C SER A 127 -18.77 -10.15 0.65
N ALA A 128 -18.92 -8.82 0.56
CA ALA A 128 -20.11 -8.13 1.06
C ALA A 128 -21.32 -8.31 0.14
N PHE A 129 -21.09 -8.39 -1.18
CA PHE A 129 -22.17 -8.56 -2.16
C PHE A 129 -22.48 -10.03 -2.50
N PHE A 130 -21.48 -10.91 -2.47
CA PHE A 130 -21.64 -12.31 -2.83
C PHE A 130 -21.50 -13.22 -1.60
N THR A 131 -22.55 -13.97 -1.29
CA THR A 131 -22.49 -15.09 -0.34
C THR A 131 -21.80 -16.28 -1.00
N ALA A 132 -20.50 -16.16 -1.28
CA ALA A 132 -19.71 -17.23 -1.86
C ALA A 132 -19.51 -18.38 -0.84
N THR A 133 -19.45 -19.62 -1.33
CA THR A 133 -19.15 -20.81 -0.51
C THR A 133 -17.81 -20.63 0.21
N GLY A 134 -17.76 -21.00 1.49
CA GLY A 134 -16.59 -20.74 2.36
C GLY A 134 -15.24 -21.19 1.78
N HIS A 135 -15.20 -22.30 1.03
CA HIS A 135 -13.98 -22.77 0.35
C HIS A 135 -13.52 -21.84 -0.77
N VAL A 136 -14.43 -21.35 -1.61
CA VAL A 136 -14.11 -20.42 -2.71
C VAL A 136 -13.58 -19.11 -2.13
N MET A 137 -14.23 -18.59 -1.10
CA MET A 137 -13.79 -17.37 -0.43
C MET A 137 -12.41 -17.56 0.22
N THR A 138 -12.14 -18.72 0.83
CA THR A 138 -10.83 -19.03 1.43
C THR A 138 -9.73 -19.05 0.37
N VAL A 139 -9.95 -19.70 -0.77
CA VAL A 139 -8.97 -19.72 -1.88
C VAL A 139 -8.71 -18.30 -2.39
N LEU A 140 -9.77 -17.51 -2.59
CA LEU A 140 -9.65 -16.14 -3.06
C LEU A 140 -8.86 -15.27 -2.06
N THR A 141 -9.10 -15.43 -0.76
CA THR A 141 -8.35 -14.76 0.31
C THR A 141 -6.86 -15.09 0.26
N VAL A 142 -6.49 -16.37 0.11
CA VAL A 142 -5.08 -16.78 0.03
C VAL A 142 -4.40 -16.17 -1.19
N VAL A 143 -5.09 -16.16 -2.34
CA VAL A 143 -4.59 -15.53 -3.57
C VAL A 143 -4.39 -14.02 -3.37
N THR A 144 -5.35 -13.34 -2.77
CA THR A 144 -5.26 -11.90 -2.47
C THR A 144 -4.11 -11.59 -1.51
N VAL A 145 -3.93 -12.37 -0.45
CA VAL A 145 -2.81 -12.19 0.50
C VAL A 145 -1.48 -12.39 -0.22
N ALA A 146 -1.34 -13.45 -1.01
CA ALA A 146 -0.13 -13.70 -1.79
C ALA A 146 0.16 -12.53 -2.73
N TRP A 147 -0.87 -12.00 -3.40
CA TRP A 147 -0.76 -10.85 -4.29
C TRP A 147 -0.27 -9.60 -3.58
N CYS A 148 -0.91 -9.20 -2.49
CA CYS A 148 -0.52 -8.03 -1.71
C CYS A 148 0.91 -8.16 -1.20
N THR A 149 1.28 -9.37 -0.76
CA THR A 149 2.63 -9.69 -0.26
C THR A 149 3.69 -9.59 -1.35
N MET A 150 3.42 -10.17 -2.52
CA MET A 150 4.33 -10.09 -3.67
C MET A 150 4.57 -8.64 -4.07
N ARG A 151 3.51 -7.82 -4.14
CA ARG A 151 3.62 -6.41 -4.51
C ARG A 151 4.34 -5.55 -3.49
N SER A 152 3.98 -5.68 -2.23
CA SER A 152 4.61 -4.92 -1.16
C SER A 152 6.09 -5.32 -0.99
N SER A 153 6.41 -6.61 -1.08
CA SER A 153 7.81 -7.07 -0.99
C SER A 153 8.66 -6.56 -2.16
N ASP A 154 8.14 -6.51 -3.39
CA ASP A 154 8.85 -5.91 -4.54
C ASP A 154 9.17 -4.43 -4.30
N MET A 155 8.19 -3.65 -3.83
CA MET A 155 8.37 -2.23 -3.52
C MET A 155 9.36 -2.01 -2.38
N MET A 156 9.27 -2.78 -1.29
CA MET A 156 10.17 -2.69 -0.15
C MET A 156 11.61 -3.06 -0.52
N VAL A 157 11.81 -4.11 -1.31
CA VAL A 157 13.13 -4.55 -1.76
C VAL A 157 13.81 -3.49 -2.62
N ILE A 158 13.06 -2.79 -3.47
CA ILE A 158 13.57 -1.68 -4.28
C ILE A 158 13.92 -0.48 -3.41
N ALA A 159 13.10 -0.16 -2.41
CA ALA A 159 13.36 0.94 -1.48
C ALA A 159 14.61 0.69 -0.62
N MET A 160 14.79 -0.55 -0.16
CA MET A 160 15.91 -0.95 0.71
C MET A 160 17.18 -1.37 -0.05
N ASP A 161 17.11 -1.55 -1.37
CA ASP A 161 18.20 -2.02 -2.24
C ASP A 161 18.71 -3.45 -1.91
N VAL A 162 17.82 -4.32 -1.41
CA VAL A 162 18.13 -5.68 -0.92
C VAL A 162 17.64 -6.78 -1.85
N GLN A 163 17.94 -6.68 -3.15
CA GLN A 163 17.36 -7.56 -4.19
C GLN A 163 17.56 -9.07 -3.98
N ASN A 164 18.66 -9.47 -3.33
CA ASN A 164 18.97 -10.88 -3.09
C ASN A 164 18.14 -11.50 -1.95
N GLU A 165 17.59 -10.70 -1.03
CA GLU A 165 16.96 -11.18 0.22
C GLU A 165 15.44 -10.95 0.25
N LYS A 166 14.79 -10.97 -0.92
CA LYS A 166 13.34 -10.72 -1.05
C LYS A 166 12.49 -11.64 -0.17
N ALA A 167 12.88 -12.91 -0.02
CA ALA A 167 12.14 -13.88 0.79
C ALA A 167 12.09 -13.46 2.28
N LEU A 168 13.17 -12.86 2.79
CA LEU A 168 13.27 -12.41 4.17
C LEU A 168 12.35 -11.22 4.44
N VAL A 169 12.22 -10.31 3.47
CA VAL A 169 11.29 -9.16 3.49
C VAL A 169 9.83 -9.60 3.33
N ALA A 170 9.56 -10.61 2.51
CA ALA A 170 8.20 -11.08 2.22
C ALA A 170 7.51 -11.74 3.43
N TYR A 171 8.26 -12.41 4.31
CA TYR A 171 7.70 -13.11 5.46
C TYR A 171 6.91 -12.20 6.43
N PRO A 172 7.50 -11.13 7.01
CA PRO A 172 6.78 -10.28 7.95
C PRO A 172 5.65 -9.50 7.25
N ILE A 173 5.83 -9.12 5.97
CA ILE A 173 4.79 -8.47 5.16
C ILE A 173 3.59 -9.41 4.93
N GLY A 174 3.85 -10.68 4.64
CA GLY A 174 2.80 -11.68 4.44
C GLY A 174 1.99 -11.92 5.71
N LEU A 175 2.63 -11.94 6.87
CA LEU A 175 1.96 -12.04 8.16
C LEU A 175 1.02 -10.84 8.39
N PHE A 176 1.49 -9.63 8.09
CA PHE A 176 0.68 -8.42 8.19
C PHE A 176 -0.58 -8.49 7.31
N TYR A 177 -0.45 -8.86 6.03
CA TYR A 177 -1.61 -8.99 5.16
C TYR A 177 -2.53 -10.15 5.52
N ALA A 178 -1.99 -11.26 6.02
CA ALA A 178 -2.79 -12.37 6.53
C ALA A 178 -3.70 -11.93 7.69
N CYS A 179 -3.20 -11.10 8.63
CA CYS A 179 -4.02 -10.52 9.69
C CYS A 179 -5.19 -9.68 9.14
N PHE A 180 -4.93 -8.82 8.15
CA PHE A 180 -5.98 -8.04 7.49
C PHE A 180 -7.01 -8.92 6.76
N ALA A 181 -6.57 -10.00 6.12
CA ALA A 181 -7.44 -10.96 5.45
C ALA A 181 -8.37 -11.66 6.45
N LEU A 182 -7.82 -12.10 7.59
CA LEU A 182 -8.59 -12.75 8.64
C LEU A 182 -9.68 -11.82 9.18
N ILE A 183 -9.34 -10.56 9.46
CA ILE A 183 -10.29 -9.55 9.93
C ILE A 183 -11.36 -9.26 8.87
N SER A 184 -10.96 -9.15 7.60
CA SER A 184 -11.87 -8.77 6.52
C SER A 184 -12.90 -9.87 6.23
N VAL A 185 -12.48 -11.13 6.21
CA VAL A 185 -13.29 -12.25 5.70
C VAL A 185 -13.99 -13.03 6.82
N PHE A 186 -13.33 -13.28 7.95
CA PHE A 186 -13.91 -14.05 9.06
C PHE A 186 -14.64 -13.15 10.07
#